data_AF-A0A7W7Q799-F1
#
_entry.id   AF-A0A7W7Q799-F1
#
_cell.length_a   1.000
_cell.length_b   1.000
_cell.length_c   1.000
_cell.angle_alpha   90.00
_cell.angle_beta   90.00
_cell.angle_gamma   90.00
#
_symmetry.space_group_name_H-M   'P 1'
#
loop_
_entity.id
_entity.type
_entity.pdbx_description
1 polymer ?
#
loop_
_entity_poly.entity_id
_entity_poly.type
_entity_poly.pdbx_seq_one_letter_code
_entity_poly.pdbx_strand_id
1 'polypeptide(L)'
;MLTVVAFGFAWWLGLYLLARDPRKATLHRAGLGLLAYALALAADQPFLDERVHTVLLCLPAVLWTGVLVSLLPDPAETERQWLRVVLPAALAVAAASAFFQPLAGLVVVPLFWALALLLRRRARLGTGLGVLVAALLLFGLGSGLVLLGFLDDLPRTLLLAGIGLDLLLLGGCVAVLDAFDEGEAIRRDMVWSLVVAGGVAILFGSQVALASLLVDRSLELLLYGVVAAAITVQVLARPINALADRFAFRDAPDLRQERTELREVAAALPRRAPAPLFGIDDAEFARLTRRALSHYGDLGKLASSPLAALPVITDRLAARGIPDAPLARATELKAVLLETITRLKPADGDFGTSDEWRHYNALYFYYVVGVRPYSVRTKVTELDPVARRALAWFVDQVPERTLHNWQAAAAKIVAAELRAPVSPS
;
A
#
# COMPACT_ATOMS: atom_id res chain seq x y z
N MET A 1 21.95 3.43 -21.34
CA MET A 1 22.00 4.43 -20.25
C MET A 1 20.63 4.99 -19.90
N LEU A 2 19.90 5.64 -20.82
CA LEU A 2 18.54 6.14 -20.54
C LEU A 2 17.59 5.00 -20.09
N THR A 3 17.65 3.85 -20.76
CA THR A 3 16.90 2.63 -20.41
C THR A 3 17.24 2.08 -19.02
N VAL A 4 18.51 2.11 -18.62
CA VAL A 4 18.97 1.72 -17.28
C VAL A 4 18.44 2.67 -16.21
N VAL A 5 18.39 3.97 -16.50
CA VAL A 5 17.79 4.97 -15.59
C VAL A 5 16.29 4.74 -15.46
N ALA A 6 15.57 4.58 -16.58
CA ALA A 6 14.14 4.28 -16.58
C ALA A 6 13.83 2.96 -15.83
N PHE A 7 14.66 1.93 -16.05
CA PHE A 7 14.64 0.68 -15.30
C PHE A 7 14.80 0.91 -13.81
N GLY A 8 15.81 1.67 -13.39
CA GLY A 8 16.08 1.95 -11.98
C GLY A 8 14.89 2.63 -11.30
N PHE A 9 14.29 3.64 -11.93
CA PHE A 9 13.10 4.31 -11.41
C PHE A 9 11.89 3.38 -11.33
N ALA A 10 11.61 2.61 -12.39
CA ALA A 10 10.48 1.68 -12.41
C ALA A 10 10.65 0.54 -11.39
N TRP A 11 11.86 -0.01 -11.29
CA TRP A 11 12.22 -1.05 -10.32
C TRP A 11 12.09 -0.53 -8.88
N TRP A 12 12.64 0.65 -8.60
CA TRP A 12 12.54 1.30 -7.30
C TRP A 12 11.09 1.57 -6.91
N LEU A 13 10.32 2.23 -7.78
CA LEU A 13 8.94 2.58 -7.46
C LEU A 13 8.08 1.32 -7.33
N GLY A 14 8.31 0.31 -8.17
CA GLY A 14 7.62 -0.98 -8.10
C GLY A 14 7.83 -1.69 -6.76
N LEU A 15 9.10 -1.80 -6.32
CA LEU A 15 9.43 -2.36 -5.01
C LEU A 15 8.94 -1.49 -3.86
N TYR A 16 8.99 -0.16 -3.99
CA TYR A 16 8.53 0.77 -2.97
C TYR A 16 7.03 0.58 -2.71
N LEU A 17 6.21 0.46 -3.75
CA LEU A 17 4.78 0.19 -3.63
C LEU A 17 4.50 -1.17 -2.98
N LEU A 18 5.25 -2.22 -3.36
CA LEU A 18 5.12 -3.56 -2.78
C LEU A 18 5.48 -3.58 -1.29
N ALA A 19 6.53 -2.87 -0.90
CA ALA A 19 7.00 -2.81 0.48
C ALA A 19 6.12 -1.94 1.39
N ARG A 20 5.33 -1.02 0.83
CA ARG A 20 4.56 -0.03 1.57
C ARG A 20 3.42 -0.63 2.38
N ASP A 21 2.59 -1.49 1.79
CA ASP A 21 1.57 -2.26 2.51
C ASP A 21 1.26 -3.60 1.82
N PRO A 22 1.69 -4.75 2.39
CA PRO A 22 1.47 -6.10 1.84
C PRO A 22 -0.02 -6.48 1.69
N ARG A 23 -0.93 -5.76 2.33
CA ARG A 23 -2.35 -6.10 2.38
C ARG A 23 -3.16 -5.42 1.29
N LYS A 24 -2.64 -4.36 0.69
CA LYS A 24 -3.37 -3.57 -0.33
C LYS A 24 -3.09 -4.12 -1.72
N ALA A 25 -4.10 -4.76 -2.30
CA ALA A 25 -4.03 -5.33 -3.65
C ALA A 25 -3.69 -4.27 -4.71
N THR A 26 -4.18 -3.05 -4.56
CA THR A 26 -3.89 -1.90 -5.45
C THR A 26 -2.40 -1.63 -5.54
N LEU A 27 -1.70 -1.53 -4.40
CA LEU A 27 -0.26 -1.31 -4.35
C LEU A 27 0.53 -2.49 -4.94
N HIS A 28 0.06 -3.72 -4.69
CA HIS A 28 0.70 -4.92 -5.23
C HIS A 28 0.64 -4.97 -6.75
N ARG A 29 -0.56 -4.72 -7.30
CA ARG A 29 -0.77 -4.77 -8.75
C ARG A 29 -0.03 -3.64 -9.45
N ALA A 30 -0.07 -2.43 -8.91
CA ALA A 30 0.69 -1.29 -9.45
C ALA A 30 2.21 -1.55 -9.39
N GLY A 31 2.70 -2.07 -8.25
CA GLY A 31 4.10 -2.42 -8.06
C GLY A 31 4.57 -3.52 -9.02
N LEU A 32 3.81 -4.61 -9.14
CA LEU A 32 4.09 -5.68 -10.11
C LEU A 32 4.05 -5.19 -11.55
N GLY A 33 3.16 -4.25 -11.89
CA GLY A 33 3.09 -3.65 -13.23
C GLY A 33 4.37 -2.88 -13.56
N LEU A 34 4.88 -2.09 -12.62
CA LEU A 34 6.16 -1.39 -12.76
C LEU A 34 7.36 -2.34 -12.85
N LEU A 35 7.37 -3.41 -12.05
CA LEU A 35 8.42 -4.43 -12.12
C LEU A 35 8.39 -5.19 -13.43
N ALA A 36 7.21 -5.52 -13.96
CA ALA A 36 7.08 -6.18 -15.26
C ALA A 36 7.61 -5.28 -16.40
N TYR A 37 7.32 -3.98 -16.36
CA TYR A 37 7.89 -3.02 -17.30
C TYR A 37 9.41 -2.90 -17.16
N ALA A 38 9.94 -2.82 -15.94
CA ALA A 38 11.38 -2.81 -15.71
C ALA A 38 12.03 -4.11 -16.27
N LEU A 39 11.43 -5.28 -16.03
CA LEU A 39 11.91 -6.52 -16.64
C LEU A 39 11.83 -6.47 -18.16
N ALA A 40 10.81 -5.85 -18.76
CA ALA A 40 10.72 -5.67 -20.22
C ALA A 40 11.91 -4.84 -20.75
N LEU A 41 12.33 -3.79 -20.04
CA LEU A 41 13.52 -3.00 -20.39
C LEU A 41 14.82 -3.80 -20.28
N ALA A 42 14.94 -4.66 -19.27
CA ALA A 42 16.12 -5.51 -19.12
C ALA A 42 16.12 -6.71 -20.10
N ALA A 43 14.93 -7.18 -20.50
CA ALA A 43 14.75 -8.23 -21.49
C ALA A 43 14.93 -7.74 -22.94
N ASP A 44 14.97 -6.42 -23.13
CA ASP A 44 15.23 -5.77 -24.40
C ASP A 44 16.72 -5.82 -24.77
N GLN A 45 17.23 -7.03 -24.95
CA GLN A 45 18.62 -7.29 -25.28
C GLN A 45 18.70 -8.21 -26.49
N PRO A 46 19.66 -8.02 -27.40
CA PRO A 46 19.71 -8.74 -28.67
C PRO A 46 19.94 -10.26 -28.53
N PHE A 47 20.42 -10.71 -27.37
CA PHE A 47 20.67 -12.13 -27.08
C PHE A 47 19.53 -12.81 -26.30
N LEU A 48 18.50 -12.06 -25.90
CA LEU A 48 17.30 -12.61 -25.25
C LEU A 48 16.19 -12.82 -26.29
N ASP A 49 15.33 -13.80 -26.03
CA ASP A 49 14.20 -14.11 -26.91
C ASP A 49 13.20 -12.94 -26.91
N GLU A 50 12.95 -12.37 -28.10
CA GLU A 50 12.01 -11.26 -28.32
C GLU A 50 10.60 -11.59 -27.80
N ARG A 51 10.24 -12.88 -27.78
CA ARG A 51 8.98 -13.37 -27.19
C ARG A 51 8.84 -12.99 -25.72
N VAL A 52 9.93 -13.06 -24.96
CA VAL A 52 9.96 -12.71 -23.54
C VAL A 52 9.72 -11.22 -23.37
N HIS A 53 10.38 -10.40 -24.18
CA HIS A 53 10.19 -8.95 -24.17
C HIS A 53 8.72 -8.58 -24.46
N THR A 54 8.13 -9.14 -25.52
CA THR A 54 6.74 -8.88 -25.90
C THR A 54 5.75 -9.24 -24.78
N VAL A 55 5.89 -10.42 -24.18
CA VAL A 55 5.03 -10.84 -23.07
C VAL A 55 5.17 -9.90 -21.87
N LEU A 56 6.40 -9.54 -21.50
CA LEU A 56 6.66 -8.63 -20.38
C LEU A 56 6.08 -7.23 -20.62
N LEU A 57 6.09 -6.74 -21.87
CA LEU A 57 5.52 -5.45 -22.24
C LEU A 57 3.98 -5.43 -22.15
N CYS A 58 3.32 -6.59 -22.30
CA CYS A 58 1.88 -6.72 -22.12
C CYS A 58 1.42 -6.73 -20.64
N LEU A 59 2.25 -7.24 -19.73
CA LEU A 59 1.89 -7.43 -18.32
C LEU A 59 1.46 -6.15 -17.58
N PRO A 60 2.10 -4.98 -17.76
CA PRO A 60 1.65 -3.75 -17.12
C PRO A 60 0.17 -3.45 -17.41
N ALA A 61 -0.29 -3.53 -18.67
CA ALA A 61 -1.68 -3.25 -19.02
C ALA A 61 -2.66 -4.21 -18.31
N VAL A 62 -2.29 -5.50 -18.19
CA VAL A 62 -3.09 -6.50 -17.46
C VAL A 62 -3.18 -6.16 -15.98
N LEU A 63 -2.05 -5.84 -15.35
CA LEU A 63 -1.97 -5.56 -13.92
C LEU A 63 -2.66 -4.25 -13.54
N TRP A 64 -2.52 -3.20 -14.38
CA TRP A 64 -3.22 -1.92 -14.20
C TRP A 64 -4.74 -2.02 -14.39
N THR A 65 -5.22 -3.01 -15.16
CA THR A 65 -6.65 -3.35 -15.17
C THR A 65 -7.13 -3.76 -13.78
N GLY A 66 -6.34 -4.55 -13.06
CA GLY A 66 -6.65 -4.96 -11.69
C GLY A 66 -6.55 -3.82 -10.67
N VAL A 67 -5.68 -2.82 -10.91
CA VAL A 67 -5.63 -1.58 -10.12
C VAL A 67 -6.94 -0.81 -10.29
N LEU A 68 -7.40 -0.62 -11.52
CA LEU A 68 -8.66 0.05 -11.83
C LEU A 68 -9.87 -0.64 -11.18
N VAL A 69 -9.94 -1.97 -11.28
CA VAL A 69 -11.01 -2.75 -10.64
C VAL A 69 -11.02 -2.56 -9.12
N SER A 70 -9.85 -2.48 -8.49
CA SER A 70 -9.74 -2.27 -7.03
C SER A 70 -10.19 -0.88 -6.56
N LEU A 71 -10.23 0.10 -7.45
CA LEU A 71 -10.64 1.47 -7.15
C LEU A 71 -12.15 1.71 -7.32
N LEU A 72 -12.89 0.68 -7.77
CA LEU A 72 -14.34 0.77 -7.86
C LEU A 72 -14.96 0.84 -6.45
N PRO A 73 -16.08 1.57 -6.25
CA PRO A 73 -16.73 1.69 -4.95
C PRO A 73 -17.18 0.36 -4.32
N ASP A 74 -17.54 -0.63 -5.17
CA ASP A 74 -17.96 -1.97 -4.77
C ASP A 74 -17.16 -3.01 -5.59
N PRO A 75 -15.89 -3.25 -5.24
CA PRO A 75 -14.99 -4.01 -6.10
C PRO A 75 -15.25 -5.52 -6.01
N ALA A 76 -15.89 -6.03 -4.95
CA ALA A 76 -15.90 -7.47 -4.63
C ALA A 76 -16.39 -8.38 -5.77
N GLU A 77 -17.48 -8.03 -6.44
CA GLU A 77 -18.01 -8.84 -7.55
C GLU A 77 -17.15 -8.68 -8.81
N THR A 78 -16.81 -7.44 -9.17
CA THR A 78 -15.99 -7.14 -10.35
C THR A 78 -14.57 -7.69 -10.22
N GLU A 79 -14.01 -7.71 -9.01
CA GLU A 79 -12.71 -8.28 -8.69
C GLU A 79 -12.72 -9.80 -8.82
N ARG A 80 -13.79 -10.47 -8.37
CA ARG A 80 -13.96 -11.92 -8.61
C ARG A 80 -14.06 -12.24 -10.10
N GLN A 81 -14.82 -11.45 -10.85
CA GLN A 81 -14.92 -11.60 -12.30
C GLN A 81 -13.58 -11.34 -12.99
N TRP A 82 -12.84 -10.31 -12.55
CA TRP A 82 -11.53 -9.98 -13.06
C TRP A 82 -10.54 -11.14 -12.81
N LEU A 83 -10.47 -11.66 -11.59
CA LEU A 83 -9.58 -12.77 -11.24
C LEU A 83 -9.89 -14.07 -11.99
N ARG A 84 -11.18 -14.37 -12.23
CA ARG A 84 -11.61 -15.64 -12.82
C ARG A 84 -11.65 -15.64 -14.34
N VAL A 85 -11.89 -14.49 -14.96
CA VAL A 85 -12.16 -14.40 -16.41
C VAL A 85 -11.18 -13.46 -17.08
N VAL A 86 -11.14 -12.21 -16.64
CA VAL A 86 -10.40 -11.15 -17.35
C VAL A 86 -8.89 -11.37 -17.27
N LEU A 87 -8.37 -11.65 -16.08
CA LEU A 87 -6.95 -11.90 -15.83
C LEU A 87 -6.43 -13.11 -16.63
N PRO A 88 -7.01 -14.32 -16.54
CA PRO A 88 -6.51 -15.46 -17.31
C PRO A 88 -6.67 -15.26 -18.82
N ALA A 89 -7.76 -14.64 -19.28
CA ALA A 89 -7.91 -14.33 -20.71
C ALA A 89 -6.85 -13.33 -21.20
N ALA A 90 -6.60 -12.26 -20.45
CA ALA A 90 -5.60 -11.26 -20.81
C ALA A 90 -4.17 -11.84 -20.77
N LEU A 91 -3.87 -12.72 -19.81
CA LEU A 91 -2.60 -13.45 -19.77
C LEU A 91 -2.45 -14.43 -20.94
N ALA A 92 -3.52 -15.11 -21.34
CA ALA A 92 -3.51 -15.99 -22.51
C ALA A 92 -3.28 -15.19 -23.80
N VAL A 93 -3.90 -14.02 -23.95
CA VAL A 93 -3.66 -13.10 -25.08
C VAL A 93 -2.23 -12.58 -25.07
N ALA A 94 -1.70 -12.18 -23.90
CA ALA A 94 -0.30 -11.77 -23.76
C ALA A 94 0.66 -12.90 -24.16
N ALA A 95 0.42 -14.13 -23.71
CA ALA A 95 1.23 -15.29 -24.10
C ALA A 95 1.12 -15.59 -25.61
N ALA A 96 -0.08 -15.50 -26.19
CA ALA A 96 -0.29 -15.71 -27.63
C ALA A 96 0.40 -14.62 -28.47
N SER A 97 0.53 -13.39 -27.95
CA SER A 97 1.23 -12.31 -28.65
C SER A 97 2.71 -12.59 -28.89
N ALA A 98 3.34 -13.49 -28.12
CA ALA A 98 4.68 -13.98 -28.39
C ALA A 98 4.80 -14.70 -29.75
N PHE A 99 3.70 -15.26 -30.25
CA PHE A 99 3.66 -15.98 -31.53
C PHE A 99 2.98 -15.16 -32.63
N PHE A 100 2.12 -14.21 -32.25
CA PHE A 100 1.42 -13.33 -33.18
C PHE A 100 1.30 -11.91 -32.59
N GLN A 101 2.31 -11.08 -32.86
CA GLN A 101 2.48 -9.74 -32.28
C GLN A 101 1.24 -8.84 -32.32
N PRO A 102 0.40 -8.83 -33.39
CA PRO A 102 -0.81 -8.00 -33.41
C PRO A 102 -1.80 -8.27 -32.26
N LEU A 103 -1.76 -9.45 -31.62
CA LEU A 103 -2.59 -9.76 -30.45
C LEU A 103 -2.24 -8.90 -29.23
N ALA A 104 -1.02 -8.35 -29.17
CA ALA A 104 -0.58 -7.53 -28.04
C ALA A 104 -1.51 -6.32 -27.81
N GLY A 105 -2.05 -5.73 -28.88
CA GLY A 105 -3.01 -4.63 -28.78
C GLY A 105 -4.32 -4.99 -28.07
N LEU A 106 -4.75 -6.26 -28.13
CA LEU A 106 -5.97 -6.74 -27.46
C LEU A 106 -5.83 -6.74 -25.93
N VAL A 107 -4.60 -6.74 -25.41
CA VAL A 107 -4.33 -6.72 -23.96
C VAL A 107 -4.78 -5.40 -23.31
N VAL A 108 -4.94 -4.34 -24.09
CA VAL A 108 -5.41 -3.03 -23.59
C VAL A 108 -6.95 -2.95 -23.49
N VAL A 109 -7.69 -3.85 -24.15
CA VAL A 109 -9.16 -3.86 -24.13
C VAL A 109 -9.74 -3.97 -22.70
N PRO A 110 -9.28 -4.89 -21.84
CA PRO A 110 -9.70 -4.94 -20.43
C PRO A 110 -9.43 -3.65 -19.65
N LEU A 111 -8.31 -2.97 -19.95
CA LEU A 111 -7.92 -1.72 -19.30
C LEU A 111 -8.96 -0.62 -19.62
N PHE A 112 -9.32 -0.46 -20.89
CA PHE A 112 -10.36 0.48 -21.32
C PHE A 112 -11.74 0.13 -20.77
N TRP A 113 -12.08 -1.16 -20.67
CA TRP A 113 -13.31 -1.60 -20.03
C TRP A 113 -13.37 -1.18 -18.56
N ALA A 114 -12.32 -1.45 -17.79
CA ALA A 114 -12.25 -1.08 -16.38
C ALA A 114 -12.29 0.45 -16.19
N LEU A 115 -11.63 1.19 -17.08
CA LEU A 115 -11.65 2.65 -17.10
C LEU A 115 -13.04 3.20 -17.39
N ALA A 116 -13.75 2.62 -18.36
CA ALA A 116 -15.13 3.00 -18.68
C ALA A 116 -16.07 2.76 -17.49
N LEU A 117 -15.90 1.65 -16.76
CA LEU A 117 -16.66 1.39 -15.53
C LEU A 117 -16.38 2.43 -14.45
N LEU A 118 -15.11 2.80 -14.25
CA LEU A 118 -14.72 3.83 -13.28
C LEU A 118 -15.33 5.18 -13.65
N LEU A 119 -15.25 5.58 -14.92
CA LEU A 119 -15.83 6.84 -15.43
C LEU A 119 -17.35 6.89 -15.28
N ARG A 120 -18.06 5.78 -15.56
CA ARG A 120 -19.52 5.68 -15.36
C ARG A 120 -19.92 5.85 -13.90
N ARG A 121 -19.04 5.48 -12.97
CA ARG A 121 -19.27 5.56 -11.52
C ARG A 121 -18.61 6.79 -10.88
N ARG A 122 -18.10 7.74 -11.68
CA ARG A 122 -17.33 8.91 -11.21
C ARG A 122 -18.04 9.78 -10.17
N ALA A 123 -19.37 9.86 -10.21
CA ALA A 123 -20.14 10.67 -9.26
C ALA A 123 -20.05 10.13 -7.81
N ARG A 124 -19.59 8.90 -7.63
CA ARG A 124 -19.36 8.26 -6.33
C ARG A 124 -17.88 8.23 -5.92
N LEU A 125 -17.01 8.84 -6.72
CA LEU A 125 -15.56 8.83 -6.53
C LEU A 125 -15.12 10.14 -5.86
N GLY A 126 -14.15 10.06 -4.94
CA GLY A 126 -13.56 11.23 -4.28
C GLY A 126 -12.77 12.14 -5.22
N THR A 127 -12.55 13.39 -4.80
CA THR A 127 -11.93 14.48 -5.57
C THR A 127 -10.50 14.21 -6.07
N GLY A 128 -9.77 13.24 -5.50
CA GLY A 128 -8.40 12.88 -5.92
C GLY A 128 -8.29 11.99 -7.16
N LEU A 129 -9.38 11.37 -7.62
CA LEU A 129 -9.33 10.35 -8.67
C LEU A 129 -9.20 10.91 -10.10
N GLY A 130 -9.42 12.22 -10.30
CA GLY A 130 -9.33 12.85 -11.62
C GLY A 130 -7.94 12.78 -12.25
N VAL A 131 -6.89 13.02 -11.46
CA VAL A 131 -5.49 12.96 -11.93
C VAL A 131 -5.10 11.54 -12.30
N LEU A 132 -5.52 10.56 -11.50
CA LEU A 132 -5.26 9.15 -11.78
C LEU A 132 -5.97 8.69 -13.06
N VAL A 133 -7.23 9.09 -13.25
CA VAL A 133 -7.99 8.80 -14.47
C VAL A 133 -7.33 9.41 -15.71
N ALA A 134 -6.84 10.65 -15.62
CA ALA A 134 -6.13 11.29 -16.72
C ALA A 134 -4.82 10.55 -17.05
N ALA A 135 -4.02 10.20 -16.05
CA ALA A 135 -2.79 9.42 -16.25
C ALA A 135 -3.08 8.03 -16.84
N LEU A 136 -4.19 7.39 -16.46
CA LEU A 136 -4.59 6.08 -16.98
C LEU A 136 -5.07 6.15 -18.44
N LEU A 137 -5.76 7.23 -18.81
CA LEU A 137 -6.15 7.48 -20.19
C LEU A 137 -4.92 7.65 -21.09
N LEU A 138 -3.93 8.44 -20.64
CA LEU A 138 -2.67 8.63 -21.36
C LEU A 138 -1.93 7.30 -21.51
N PHE A 139 -1.77 6.56 -20.41
CA PHE A 139 -1.13 5.24 -20.43
C PHE A 139 -1.83 4.24 -21.35
N GLY A 140 -3.16 4.15 -21.28
CA GLY A 140 -3.93 3.23 -22.11
C GLY A 140 -3.84 3.59 -23.59
N LEU A 141 -3.88 4.89 -23.91
CA LEU A 141 -3.73 5.37 -25.28
C LEU A 141 -2.29 5.14 -25.80
N GLY A 142 -1.28 5.56 -25.03
CA GLY A 142 0.13 5.39 -25.39
C GLY A 142 0.50 3.92 -25.57
N SER A 143 0.13 3.06 -24.62
CA SER A 143 0.36 1.62 -24.72
C SER A 143 -0.39 1.00 -25.90
N GLY A 144 -1.65 1.39 -26.12
CA GLY A 144 -2.43 0.89 -27.26
C GLY A 144 -1.81 1.25 -28.61
N LEU A 145 -1.36 2.50 -28.77
CA LEU A 145 -0.71 2.96 -30.00
C LEU A 145 0.62 2.23 -30.27
N VAL A 146 1.41 1.98 -29.23
CA VAL A 146 2.68 1.23 -29.35
C VAL A 146 2.41 -0.24 -29.68
N LEU A 147 1.50 -0.90 -28.97
CA LEU A 147 1.26 -2.34 -29.13
C LEU A 147 0.54 -2.69 -30.45
N LEU A 148 -0.18 -1.74 -31.04
CA LEU A 148 -0.82 -1.90 -32.35
C LEU A 148 0.10 -1.51 -33.52
N GLY A 149 1.35 -1.10 -33.27
CA GLY A 149 2.32 -0.73 -34.30
C GLY A 149 2.02 0.60 -35.01
N PHE A 150 1.10 1.42 -34.48
CA PHE A 150 0.78 2.73 -35.07
C PHE A 150 1.93 3.74 -34.96
N LEU A 151 2.96 3.43 -34.17
CA LEU A 151 4.11 4.28 -33.90
C LEU A 151 5.43 3.60 -34.31
N ASP A 152 5.39 2.63 -35.24
CA ASP A 152 6.60 1.89 -35.67
C ASP A 152 7.69 2.79 -36.28
N ASP A 153 7.32 3.95 -36.81
CA ASP A 153 8.25 4.95 -37.35
C ASP A 153 9.03 5.73 -36.27
N LEU A 154 8.62 5.65 -34.99
CA LEU A 154 9.26 6.35 -33.89
C LEU A 154 10.42 5.53 -33.30
N PRO A 155 11.48 6.20 -32.78
CA PRO A 155 12.57 5.50 -32.13
C PRO A 155 12.06 4.65 -30.96
N ARG A 156 12.38 3.35 -30.98
CA ARG A 156 11.92 2.40 -29.95
C ARG A 156 12.26 2.84 -28.53
N THR A 157 13.40 3.50 -28.32
CA THR A 157 13.78 4.08 -27.03
C THR A 157 12.79 5.15 -26.54
N LEU A 158 12.24 5.96 -27.45
CA LEU A 158 11.27 7.00 -27.12
C LEU A 158 9.91 6.39 -26.78
N LEU A 159 9.49 5.34 -27.50
CA LEU A 159 8.26 4.60 -27.20
C LEU A 159 8.32 3.95 -25.82
N LEU A 160 9.41 3.25 -25.52
CA LEU A 160 9.64 2.63 -24.22
C LEU A 160 9.72 3.70 -23.10
N ALA A 161 10.40 4.82 -23.34
CA ALA A 161 10.46 5.92 -22.38
C ALA A 161 9.10 6.57 -22.12
N GLY A 162 8.26 6.71 -23.14
CA GLY A 162 6.88 7.21 -23.02
C GLY A 162 6.03 6.32 -22.13
N ILE A 163 6.03 5.00 -22.39
CA ILE A 163 5.35 4.01 -21.54
C ILE A 163 5.88 4.09 -20.10
N GLY A 164 7.20 4.21 -19.93
CA GLY A 164 7.83 4.33 -18.63
C GLY A 164 7.40 5.57 -17.86
N LEU A 165 7.34 6.72 -18.53
CA LEU A 165 6.90 7.97 -17.93
C LEU A 165 5.45 7.86 -17.43
N ASP A 166 4.56 7.33 -18.26
CA ASP A 166 3.15 7.12 -17.89
C ASP A 166 3.03 6.18 -16.69
N LEU A 167 3.77 5.07 -16.67
CA LEU A 167 3.78 4.12 -15.56
C LEU A 167 4.33 4.74 -14.27
N LEU A 168 5.38 5.54 -14.34
CA LEU A 168 5.96 6.24 -13.18
C LEU A 168 4.98 7.28 -12.62
N LEU A 169 4.30 8.04 -13.49
CA LEU A 169 3.26 8.97 -13.09
C LEU A 169 2.09 8.26 -12.42
N LEU A 170 1.64 7.14 -12.99
CA LEU A 170 0.58 6.30 -12.43
C LEU A 170 0.96 5.71 -11.07
N GLY A 171 2.14 5.11 -10.98
CA GLY A 171 2.66 4.56 -9.72
C GLY A 171 2.79 5.64 -8.64
N GLY A 172 3.27 6.83 -9.01
CA GLY A 172 3.33 7.99 -8.14
C GLY A 172 1.95 8.45 -7.67
N CYS A 173 0.97 8.53 -8.57
CA CYS A 173 -0.42 8.87 -8.22
C CYS A 173 -1.03 7.86 -7.25
N VAL A 174 -0.84 6.55 -7.49
CA VAL A 174 -1.29 5.49 -6.58
C VAL A 174 -0.64 5.64 -5.20
N ALA A 175 0.66 5.95 -5.15
CA ALA A 175 1.36 6.16 -3.90
C ALA A 175 0.80 7.37 -3.12
N VAL A 176 0.57 8.49 -3.81
CA VAL A 176 0.05 9.73 -3.21
C VAL A 176 -1.39 9.53 -2.70
N LEU A 177 -2.25 8.89 -3.49
CA LEU A 177 -3.63 8.57 -3.08
C LEU A 177 -3.63 7.65 -1.86
N ASP A 178 -2.81 6.61 -1.87
CA ASP A 178 -2.68 5.70 -0.73
C ASP A 178 -2.20 6.41 0.54
N ALA A 179 -1.23 7.33 0.42
CA ALA A 179 -0.74 8.09 1.55
C ALA A 179 -1.76 9.09 2.08
N PHE A 180 -2.53 9.73 1.19
CA PHE A 180 -3.64 10.58 1.58
C PHE A 180 -4.69 9.77 2.35
N ASP A 181 -5.06 8.58 1.86
CA ASP A 181 -5.99 7.67 2.53
C ASP A 181 -5.49 7.16 3.91
N GLU A 182 -4.18 7.11 4.10
CA GLU A 182 -3.52 6.78 5.37
C GLU A 182 -3.25 8.00 6.26
N GLY A 183 -3.41 9.24 5.76
CA GLY A 183 -3.04 10.47 6.46
C GLY A 183 -1.53 10.65 6.65
N GLU A 184 -0.71 9.96 5.86
CA GLU A 184 0.76 9.96 5.96
C GLU A 184 1.40 11.00 5.03
N ALA A 185 2.52 11.57 5.43
CA ALA A 185 3.36 12.38 4.55
C ALA A 185 4.24 11.49 3.65
N ILE A 186 3.87 11.35 2.38
CA ILE A 186 4.60 10.46 1.47
C ILE A 186 5.91 11.05 0.93
N ARG A 187 5.96 12.36 0.68
CA ARG A 187 7.06 12.98 -0.05
C ARG A 187 8.42 12.72 0.59
N ARG A 188 8.52 12.87 1.91
CA ARG A 188 9.78 12.70 2.64
C ARG A 188 10.25 11.25 2.62
N ASP A 189 9.34 10.32 2.83
CA ASP A 189 9.64 8.88 2.81
C ASP A 189 10.07 8.40 1.42
N MET A 190 9.35 8.80 0.36
CA MET A 190 9.75 8.50 -1.02
C MET A 190 11.10 9.11 -1.38
N VAL A 191 11.33 10.39 -1.07
CA VAL A 191 12.62 11.05 -1.37
C VAL A 191 13.75 10.37 -0.61
N TRP A 192 13.56 10.05 0.66
CA TRP A 192 14.55 9.31 1.44
C TRP A 192 14.88 7.95 0.81
N SER A 193 13.85 7.16 0.49
CA SER A 193 14.00 5.87 -0.18
C SER A 193 14.74 6.01 -1.52
N LEU A 194 14.38 7.00 -2.33
CA LEU A 194 15.00 7.26 -3.63
C LEU A 194 16.47 7.67 -3.49
N VAL A 195 16.79 8.54 -2.54
CA VAL A 195 18.17 9.02 -2.31
C VAL A 195 19.06 7.87 -1.86
N VAL A 196 18.62 7.05 -0.91
CA VAL A 196 19.40 5.91 -0.41
C VAL A 196 19.54 4.84 -1.48
N ALA A 197 18.44 4.41 -2.11
CA ALA A 197 18.48 3.38 -3.15
C ALA A 197 19.24 3.85 -4.39
N GLY A 198 19.00 5.08 -4.84
CA GLY A 198 19.67 5.70 -5.97
C GLY A 198 21.16 5.92 -5.73
N GLY A 199 21.56 6.39 -4.54
CA GLY A 199 22.97 6.56 -4.19
C GLY A 199 23.75 5.24 -4.25
N VAL A 200 23.19 4.16 -3.69
CA VAL A 200 23.79 2.82 -3.74
C VAL A 200 23.80 2.25 -5.16
N ALA A 201 22.71 2.43 -5.92
CA ALA A 201 22.64 2.00 -7.31
C ALA A 201 23.62 2.74 -8.22
N ILE A 202 23.81 4.05 -8.03
CA ILE A 202 24.81 4.85 -8.74
C ILE A 202 26.21 4.38 -8.37
N LEU A 203 26.48 4.16 -7.08
CA LEU A 203 27.80 3.70 -6.62
C LEU A 203 28.22 2.39 -7.29
N PHE A 204 27.38 1.35 -7.22
CA PHE A 204 27.71 0.05 -7.81
C PHE A 204 27.49 -0.01 -9.33
N GLY A 205 26.42 0.62 -9.82
CA GLY A 205 26.10 0.64 -11.24
C GLY A 205 27.11 1.43 -12.07
N SER A 206 27.68 2.52 -11.54
CA SER A 206 28.71 3.30 -12.26
C SER A 206 30.00 2.50 -12.49
N GLN A 207 30.38 1.62 -11.55
CA GLN A 207 31.54 0.75 -11.71
C GLN A 207 31.35 -0.22 -12.88
N VAL A 208 30.17 -0.85 -12.97
CA VAL A 208 29.84 -1.75 -14.09
C VAL A 208 29.67 -0.99 -15.39
N ALA A 209 29.04 0.19 -15.36
CA ALA A 209 28.89 1.04 -16.53
C ALA A 209 30.26 1.49 -17.07
N LEU A 210 31.21 1.86 -16.21
CA LEU A 210 32.57 2.19 -16.60
C LEU A 210 33.30 0.97 -17.19
N ALA A 211 33.20 -0.19 -16.55
CA ALA A 211 33.77 -1.43 -17.09
C ALA A 211 33.17 -1.77 -18.47
N SER A 212 31.87 -1.53 -18.66
CA SER A 212 31.19 -1.77 -19.93
C SER A 212 31.64 -0.81 -21.05
N LEU A 213 31.98 0.43 -20.70
CA LEU A 213 32.53 1.41 -21.65
C LEU A 213 33.99 1.10 -22.04
N LEU A 214 34.78 0.54 -21.11
CA LEU A 214 36.21 0.28 -21.30
C LEU A 214 36.50 -1.09 -21.90
N VAL A 215 35.65 -2.09 -21.66
CA VAL A 215 35.91 -3.50 -22.00
C VAL A 215 34.88 -4.02 -23.00
N ASP A 216 33.62 -4.19 -22.59
CA ASP A 216 32.60 -4.81 -23.43
C ASP A 216 31.17 -4.37 -23.04
N ARG A 217 30.35 -4.11 -24.05
CA ARG A 217 28.92 -3.82 -23.89
C ARG A 217 28.09 -5.05 -23.49
N SER A 218 28.63 -6.26 -23.59
CA SER A 218 27.99 -7.48 -23.08
C SER A 218 27.67 -7.43 -21.57
N LEU A 219 28.30 -6.52 -20.82
CA LEU A 219 28.04 -6.28 -19.39
C LEU A 219 26.73 -5.53 -19.10
N GLU A 220 25.93 -5.18 -20.10
CA GLU A 220 24.69 -4.42 -19.90
C GLU A 220 23.66 -5.19 -19.04
N LEU A 221 23.53 -6.51 -19.20
CA LEU A 221 22.67 -7.31 -18.33
C LEU A 221 23.16 -7.35 -16.88
N LEU A 222 24.49 -7.40 -16.69
CA LEU A 222 25.11 -7.31 -15.38
C LEU A 222 24.83 -5.93 -14.75
N LEU A 223 24.84 -4.85 -15.54
CA LEU A 223 24.49 -3.52 -15.08
C LEU A 223 23.04 -3.46 -14.58
N TYR A 224 22.07 -4.00 -15.33
CA TYR A 224 20.69 -4.12 -14.86
C TYR A 224 20.60 -4.93 -13.57
N GLY A 225 21.28 -6.08 -13.50
CA GLY A 225 21.30 -6.95 -12.33
C GLY A 225 21.86 -6.27 -11.07
N VAL A 226 22.98 -5.54 -11.21
CA VAL A 226 23.62 -4.81 -10.11
C VAL A 226 22.75 -3.65 -9.64
N VAL A 227 22.17 -2.87 -10.55
CA VAL A 227 21.23 -1.79 -10.21
C VAL A 227 20.00 -2.37 -9.50
N ALA A 228 19.42 -3.47 -10.02
CA ALA A 228 18.28 -4.14 -9.41
C ALA A 228 18.61 -4.63 -7.99
N ALA A 229 19.74 -5.32 -7.79
CA ALA A 229 20.17 -5.80 -6.48
C ALA A 229 20.38 -4.65 -5.49
N ALA A 230 21.09 -3.59 -5.90
CA ALA A 230 21.35 -2.41 -5.08
C ALA A 230 20.04 -1.77 -4.59
N ILE A 231 19.09 -1.53 -5.51
CA ILE A 231 17.77 -0.97 -5.16
C ILE A 231 17.00 -1.94 -4.28
N THR A 232 17.00 -3.23 -4.60
CA THR A 232 16.23 -4.26 -3.87
C THR A 232 16.67 -4.35 -2.42
N VAL A 233 17.97 -4.41 -2.14
CA VAL A 233 18.49 -4.48 -0.77
C VAL A 233 18.08 -3.26 0.06
N GLN A 234 18.10 -2.06 -0.54
CA GLN A 234 17.73 -0.84 0.17
C GLN A 234 16.22 -0.72 0.41
N VAL A 235 15.40 -0.96 -0.63
CA VAL A 235 13.95 -0.84 -0.53
C VAL A 235 13.35 -1.95 0.34
N LEU A 236 13.88 -3.18 0.24
CA LEU A 236 13.43 -4.35 1.00
C LEU A 236 14.26 -4.58 2.28
N ALA A 237 14.96 -3.56 2.78
CA ALA A 237 15.79 -3.71 3.98
C ALA A 237 15.01 -4.26 5.19
N ARG A 238 13.73 -3.89 5.36
CA ARG A 238 12.90 -4.39 6.48
C ARG A 238 12.60 -5.88 6.40
N PRO A 239 11.98 -6.42 5.33
CA PRO A 239 11.73 -7.86 5.24
C PRO A 239 13.02 -8.68 5.23
N ILE A 240 14.10 -8.17 4.63
CA ILE A 240 15.43 -8.82 4.68
C ILE A 240 15.94 -8.89 6.12
N ASN A 241 15.88 -7.78 6.86
CA ASN A 241 16.27 -7.75 8.27
C ASN A 241 15.38 -8.64 9.15
N ALA A 242 14.08 -8.71 8.88
CA ALA A 242 13.18 -9.59 9.60
C ALA A 242 13.50 -11.09 9.36
N LEU A 243 13.88 -11.45 8.14
CA LEU A 243 14.40 -12.78 7.83
C LEU A 243 15.72 -13.04 8.55
N ALA A 244 16.66 -12.11 8.48
CA ALA A 244 17.95 -12.22 9.17
C ALA A 244 17.78 -12.39 10.69
N ASP A 245 16.93 -11.57 11.31
CA ASP A 245 16.62 -11.65 12.74
C ASP A 245 15.96 -12.99 13.09
N ARG A 246 15.11 -13.57 12.22
CA ARG A 246 14.53 -14.90 12.45
C ARG A 246 15.59 -16.00 12.52
N PHE A 247 16.65 -15.90 11.72
CA PHE A 247 17.76 -16.85 11.72
C PHE A 247 18.75 -16.59 12.86
N ALA A 248 19.17 -15.34 13.06
CA ALA A 248 20.19 -14.97 14.03
C ALA A 248 19.69 -15.07 15.49
N PHE A 249 18.42 -14.73 15.73
CA PHE A 249 17.81 -14.71 17.06
C PHE A 249 16.69 -15.74 17.18
N ARG A 250 16.91 -16.95 16.65
CA ARG A 250 15.92 -18.03 16.66
C ARG A 250 15.43 -18.35 18.08
N ASP A 251 16.35 -18.34 19.05
CA ASP A 251 16.11 -18.73 20.44
C ASP A 251 15.76 -17.55 21.36
N ALA A 252 15.67 -16.33 20.82
CA ALA A 252 15.35 -15.11 21.58
C ALA A 252 14.16 -14.36 20.94
N PRO A 253 12.92 -14.87 21.12
CA PRO A 253 11.73 -14.26 20.50
C PRO A 253 11.48 -12.83 20.98
N ASP A 254 11.71 -12.55 22.26
CA ASP A 254 11.46 -11.24 22.86
C ASP A 254 12.37 -10.16 22.25
N LEU A 255 13.67 -10.47 22.08
CA LEU A 255 14.63 -9.58 21.43
C LEU A 255 14.25 -9.27 19.97
N ARG A 256 13.69 -10.24 19.24
CA ARG A 256 13.20 -9.99 17.87
C ARG A 256 12.00 -9.06 17.87
N GLN A 257 11.11 -9.19 18.84
CA GLN A 257 9.95 -8.30 18.97
C GLN A 257 10.40 -6.87 19.24
N GLU A 258 11.26 -6.66 20.25
CA GLU A 258 11.80 -5.34 20.58
C GLU A 258 12.52 -4.68 19.39
N ARG A 259 13.38 -5.43 18.69
CA ARG A 259 14.09 -4.93 17.49
C ARG A 259 13.12 -4.56 16.36
N THR A 260 12.06 -5.33 16.18
CA THR A 260 11.04 -5.06 15.17
C THR A 260 10.27 -3.79 15.51
N GLU A 261 9.83 -3.65 16.76
CA GLU A 261 9.12 -2.45 17.25
C GLU A 261 9.97 -1.19 17.08
N LEU A 262 11.23 -1.20 17.50
CA LEU A 262 12.14 -0.06 17.33
C LEU A 262 12.34 0.33 15.87
N ARG A 263 12.52 -0.66 14.99
CA ARG A 263 12.67 -0.40 13.55
C ARG A 263 11.38 0.11 12.93
N GLU A 264 10.22 -0.41 13.32
CA GLU A 264 8.91 0.05 12.85
C GLU A 264 8.64 1.51 13.21
N VAL A 265 8.99 1.91 14.44
CA VAL A 265 8.88 3.30 14.89
C VAL A 265 9.83 4.20 14.08
N ALA A 266 11.12 3.84 13.99
CA ALA A 266 12.09 4.61 13.22
C ALA A 266 11.66 4.79 11.75
N ALA A 267 11.11 3.72 11.17
CA ALA A 267 10.53 3.66 9.84
C ALA A 267 9.26 4.49 9.63
N ALA A 268 8.53 4.83 10.69
CA ALA A 268 7.32 5.62 10.63
C ALA A 268 7.63 7.13 10.64
N LEU A 269 8.79 7.54 11.16
CA LEU A 269 9.15 8.94 11.32
C LEU A 269 9.13 9.76 10.02
N PRO A 270 9.68 9.28 8.88
CA PRO A 270 9.62 10.03 7.63
C PRO A 270 8.19 10.23 7.11
N ARG A 271 7.27 9.33 7.49
CA ARG A 271 5.86 9.32 7.09
C ARG A 271 4.96 10.15 8.00
N ARG A 272 5.47 10.67 9.11
CA ARG A 272 4.71 11.53 10.02
C ARG A 272 4.29 12.82 9.30
N ALA A 273 2.99 13.04 9.18
CA ALA A 273 2.45 14.30 8.72
C ALA A 273 2.54 15.34 9.84
N PRO A 274 3.21 16.49 9.65
CA PRO A 274 3.19 17.59 10.62
C PRO A 274 1.89 18.40 10.55
N ALA A 275 0.78 17.78 10.14
CA ALA A 275 -0.45 18.48 9.83
C ALA A 275 -1.09 19.05 11.11
N PRO A 276 -1.44 20.35 11.14
CA PRO A 276 -2.23 20.88 12.23
C PRO A 276 -3.60 20.20 12.18
N LEU A 277 -3.98 19.54 13.28
CA LEU A 277 -5.33 18.98 13.46
C LEU A 277 -6.38 20.11 13.56
N PHE A 278 -5.95 21.35 13.78
CA PHE A 278 -6.77 22.54 13.77
C PHE A 278 -7.22 22.88 12.35
N GLY A 279 -8.54 22.94 12.15
CA GLY A 279 -9.17 23.31 10.87
C GLY A 279 -9.58 22.14 9.98
N ILE A 280 -9.30 20.89 10.38
CA ILE A 280 -9.79 19.69 9.67
C ILE A 280 -11.31 19.54 9.89
N ASP A 281 -12.08 19.23 8.86
CA ASP A 281 -13.53 19.00 8.99
C ASP A 281 -13.85 17.76 9.87
N ASP A 282 -15.07 17.66 10.38
CA ASP A 282 -15.47 16.55 11.27
C ASP A 282 -15.48 15.19 10.56
N ALA A 283 -15.76 15.17 9.26
CA ALA A 283 -15.81 13.94 8.49
C ALA A 283 -14.40 13.36 8.28
N GLU A 284 -13.40 14.20 8.01
CA GLU A 284 -11.99 13.87 7.88
C GLU A 284 -11.40 13.46 9.22
N PHE A 285 -11.71 14.18 10.30
CA PHE A 285 -11.27 13.78 11.63
C PHE A 285 -11.84 12.41 12.05
N ALA A 286 -13.11 12.12 11.72
CA ALA A 286 -13.72 10.81 11.92
C ALA A 286 -13.07 9.72 11.04
N ARG A 287 -12.66 10.04 9.80
CA ARG A 287 -11.90 9.13 8.93
C ARG A 287 -10.54 8.78 9.54
N LEU A 288 -9.79 9.77 10.00
CA LEU A 288 -8.49 9.58 10.66
C LEU A 288 -8.63 8.76 11.95
N THR A 289 -9.67 8.99 12.74
CA THR A 289 -9.97 8.23 13.96
C THR A 289 -10.28 6.76 13.65
N ARG A 290 -11.15 6.51 12.67
CA ARG A 290 -11.45 5.14 12.21
C ARG A 290 -10.18 4.44 11.73
N ARG A 291 -9.30 5.14 11.00
CA ARG A 291 -8.01 4.59 10.53
C ARG A 291 -7.10 4.24 11.70
N ALA A 292 -6.95 5.12 12.68
CA ALA A 292 -6.14 4.86 13.86
C ALA A 292 -6.66 3.65 14.66
N LEU A 293 -8.00 3.53 14.83
CA LEU A 293 -8.62 2.36 15.44
C LEU A 293 -8.29 1.07 14.66
N SER A 294 -8.33 1.12 13.33
CA SER A 294 -7.96 -0.04 12.50
C SER A 294 -6.50 -0.48 12.62
N HIS A 295 -5.64 0.45 13.03
CA HIS A 295 -4.20 0.26 13.25
C HIS A 295 -3.85 0.15 14.74
N TYR A 296 -4.82 -0.05 15.63
CA TYR A 296 -4.61 -0.05 17.08
C TYR A 296 -3.49 -0.99 17.56
N GLY A 297 -3.29 -2.12 16.87
CA GLY A 297 -2.24 -3.09 17.18
C GLY A 297 -0.85 -2.77 16.61
N ASP A 298 -0.67 -1.70 15.84
CA ASP A 298 0.57 -1.35 15.14
C ASP A 298 1.07 0.03 15.60
N LEU A 299 2.07 0.02 16.50
CA LEU A 299 2.63 1.26 17.06
C LEU A 299 3.32 2.13 16.00
N GLY A 300 3.89 1.53 14.96
CA GLY A 300 4.49 2.27 13.85
C GLY A 300 3.44 3.08 13.07
N LYS A 301 2.29 2.46 12.77
CA LYS A 301 1.15 3.13 12.13
C LYS A 301 0.48 4.18 13.02
N LEU A 302 0.44 3.95 14.33
CA LEU A 302 -0.03 4.97 15.27
C LEU A 302 0.96 6.16 15.35
N ALA A 303 2.27 5.90 15.29
CA ALA A 303 3.30 6.94 15.29
C ALA A 303 3.27 7.83 14.03
N SER A 304 2.88 7.29 12.87
CA SER A 304 2.70 8.06 11.63
C SER A 304 1.34 8.76 11.53
N SER A 305 0.37 8.40 12.38
CA SER A 305 -0.96 9.00 12.39
C SER A 305 -0.92 10.49 12.75
N PRO A 306 -1.70 11.35 12.06
CA PRO A 306 -1.87 12.74 12.46
C PRO A 306 -2.40 12.90 13.89
N LEU A 307 -3.19 11.94 14.39
CA LEU A 307 -3.76 11.96 15.74
C LEU A 307 -2.70 11.86 16.85
N ALA A 308 -1.48 11.40 16.53
CA ALA A 308 -0.37 11.43 17.48
C ALA A 308 -0.01 12.88 17.90
N ALA A 309 -0.42 13.90 17.14
CA ALA A 309 -0.22 15.31 17.44
C ALA A 309 -1.33 15.96 18.31
N LEU A 310 -2.29 15.18 18.83
CA LEU A 310 -3.37 15.73 19.66
C LEU A 310 -2.83 16.46 20.92
N PRO A 311 -3.44 17.58 21.33
CA PRO A 311 -3.03 18.32 22.53
C PRO A 311 -3.03 17.45 23.80
N VAL A 312 -4.09 16.65 23.99
CA VAL A 312 -4.24 15.75 25.16
C VAL A 312 -3.06 14.79 25.34
N ILE A 313 -2.42 14.35 24.24
CA ILE A 313 -1.24 13.50 24.30
C ILE A 313 -0.05 14.29 24.82
N THR A 314 0.14 15.50 24.32
CA THR A 314 1.22 16.41 24.75
C THR A 314 1.08 16.71 26.24
N ASP A 315 -0.13 17.03 26.70
CA ASP A 315 -0.42 17.35 28.10
C ASP A 315 -0.17 16.15 29.02
N ARG A 316 -0.58 14.94 28.61
CA ARG A 316 -0.35 13.70 29.38
C ARG A 316 1.13 13.33 29.47
N LEU A 317 1.88 13.48 28.38
CA LEU A 317 3.33 13.23 28.39
C LEU A 317 4.05 14.22 29.31
N ALA A 318 3.71 15.50 29.24
CA ALA A 318 4.26 16.54 30.09
C ALA A 318 3.94 16.29 31.58
N ALA A 319 2.69 15.94 31.90
CA ALA A 319 2.27 15.63 33.27
C ALA A 319 3.01 14.43 33.87
N ARG A 320 3.43 13.47 33.04
CA ARG A 320 4.18 12.27 33.46
C ARG A 320 5.70 12.45 33.39
N GLY A 321 6.20 13.60 32.93
CA GLY A 321 7.63 13.83 32.73
C GLY A 321 8.27 12.93 31.66
N ILE A 322 7.46 12.37 30.75
CA ILE A 322 7.95 11.50 29.68
C ILE A 322 8.43 12.38 28.52
N PRO A 323 9.64 12.15 27.97
CA PRO A 323 10.12 12.88 26.81
C PRO A 323 9.12 12.80 25.64
N ASP A 324 8.94 13.92 24.92
CA ASP A 324 8.06 13.98 23.74
C ASP A 324 8.70 13.28 22.53
N ALA A 325 8.80 11.96 22.65
CA ALA A 325 9.33 11.06 21.63
C ALA A 325 8.17 10.45 20.81
N PRO A 326 8.38 10.16 19.51
CA PRO A 326 7.35 9.56 18.65
C PRO A 326 6.77 8.25 19.19
N LEU A 327 7.59 7.39 19.79
CA LEU A 327 7.13 6.15 20.42
C LEU A 327 6.23 6.44 21.63
N ALA A 328 6.61 7.40 22.47
CA ALA A 328 5.81 7.80 23.63
C ALA A 328 4.45 8.34 23.18
N ARG A 329 4.41 9.21 22.14
CA ARG A 329 3.16 9.68 21.54
C ARG A 329 2.29 8.55 20.97
N ALA A 330 2.88 7.56 20.31
CA ALA A 330 2.13 6.43 19.76
C ALA A 330 1.52 5.56 20.87
N THR A 331 2.27 5.29 21.93
CA THR A 331 1.80 4.58 23.13
C THR A 331 0.68 5.36 23.83
N GLU A 332 0.83 6.67 23.99
CA GLU A 332 -0.23 7.50 24.58
C GLU A 332 -1.45 7.61 23.68
N LEU A 333 -1.30 7.72 22.35
CA LEU A 333 -2.44 7.66 21.42
C LEU A 333 -3.20 6.33 21.58
N LYS A 334 -2.48 5.21 21.66
CA LYS A 334 -3.08 3.90 21.91
C LYS A 334 -3.85 3.88 23.23
N ALA A 335 -3.28 4.44 24.30
CA ALA A 335 -3.93 4.54 25.60
C ALA A 335 -5.20 5.41 25.56
N VAL A 336 -5.14 6.59 24.93
CA VAL A 336 -6.27 7.50 24.76
C VAL A 336 -7.40 6.85 23.94
N LEU A 337 -7.06 6.14 22.86
CA LEU A 337 -8.03 5.39 22.07
C LEU A 337 -8.69 4.28 22.90
N LEU A 338 -7.90 3.51 23.67
CA LEU A 338 -8.42 2.48 24.55
C LEU A 338 -9.39 3.05 25.58
N GLU A 339 -9.00 4.14 26.24
CA GLU A 339 -9.82 4.81 27.24
C GLU A 339 -11.17 5.26 26.65
N THR A 340 -11.14 5.85 25.45
CA THR A 340 -12.34 6.30 24.74
C THR A 340 -13.23 5.12 24.34
N ILE A 341 -12.65 4.00 23.89
CA ILE A 341 -13.41 2.77 23.64
C ILE A 341 -14.04 2.25 24.94
N THR A 342 -13.29 2.24 26.04
CA THR A 342 -13.79 1.72 27.32
C THR A 342 -14.92 2.55 27.91
N ARG A 343 -14.99 3.86 27.63
CA ARG A 343 -16.13 4.70 28.02
C ARG A 343 -17.43 4.33 27.30
N LEU A 344 -17.36 3.66 26.14
CA LEU A 344 -18.53 3.13 25.45
C LEU A 344 -19.08 1.87 26.13
N LYS A 345 -18.36 1.25 27.08
CA LYS A 345 -18.80 0.04 27.78
C LYS A 345 -19.99 0.40 28.69
N PRO A 346 -21.15 -0.26 28.52
CA PRO A 346 -22.27 -0.10 29.46
C PRO A 346 -21.88 -0.56 30.88
N ALA A 347 -22.57 -0.04 31.89
CA ALA A 347 -22.30 -0.36 33.30
C ALA A 347 -22.64 -1.83 33.66
N ASP A 348 -23.43 -2.51 32.82
CA ASP A 348 -24.06 -3.80 33.11
C ASP A 348 -23.15 -5.02 32.88
N GLY A 349 -22.04 -5.08 33.61
CA GLY A 349 -21.17 -6.26 33.71
C GLY A 349 -20.03 -6.32 32.70
N ASP A 350 -19.54 -7.53 32.40
CA ASP A 350 -18.32 -7.72 31.58
C ASP A 350 -18.58 -7.93 30.08
N PHE A 351 -19.78 -8.41 29.72
CA PHE A 351 -20.18 -8.59 28.33
C PHE A 351 -21.71 -8.66 28.20
N GLY A 352 -22.25 -7.92 27.23
CA GLY A 352 -23.65 -7.99 26.83
C GLY A 352 -23.80 -7.98 25.31
N THR A 353 -24.97 -8.43 24.84
CA THR A 353 -25.33 -8.51 23.41
C THR A 353 -26.48 -7.56 23.05
N SER A 354 -26.91 -6.71 23.98
CA SER A 354 -27.96 -5.72 23.74
C SER A 354 -27.46 -4.60 22.81
N ASP A 355 -28.40 -3.79 22.33
CA ASP A 355 -28.13 -2.72 21.37
C ASP A 355 -27.13 -1.68 21.92
N GLU A 356 -27.09 -1.47 23.24
CA GLU A 356 -26.17 -0.56 23.92
C GLU A 356 -24.71 -1.03 23.87
N TRP A 357 -24.47 -2.35 23.84
CA TRP A 357 -23.14 -2.93 23.79
C TRP A 357 -22.52 -2.90 22.39
N ARG A 358 -23.32 -2.63 21.34
CA ARG A 358 -22.91 -2.83 19.94
C ARG A 358 -21.63 -2.07 19.57
N HIS A 359 -21.49 -0.81 20.02
CA HIS A 359 -20.37 0.05 19.66
C HIS A 359 -19.10 -0.33 20.42
N TYR A 360 -19.22 -0.59 21.72
CA TYR A 360 -18.12 -1.13 22.53
C TYR A 360 -17.63 -2.46 21.97
N ASN A 361 -18.53 -3.44 21.77
CA ASN A 361 -18.16 -4.76 21.29
C ASN A 361 -17.49 -4.70 19.91
N ALA A 362 -18.05 -3.91 18.99
CA ALA A 362 -17.55 -3.78 17.62
C ALA A 362 -16.15 -3.17 17.52
N LEU A 363 -15.73 -2.35 18.50
CA LEU A 363 -14.39 -1.77 18.56
C LEU A 363 -13.44 -2.57 19.45
N TYR A 364 -13.84 -2.87 20.70
CA TYR A 364 -13.00 -3.51 21.70
C TYR A 364 -12.56 -4.91 21.27
N PHE A 365 -13.50 -5.81 20.98
CA PHE A 365 -13.14 -7.17 20.63
C PHE A 365 -12.42 -7.23 19.28
N TYR A 366 -12.79 -6.37 18.34
CA TYR A 366 -12.22 -6.40 16.99
C TYR A 366 -10.81 -5.80 16.91
N TYR A 367 -10.58 -4.64 17.54
CA TYR A 367 -9.31 -3.90 17.44
C TYR A 367 -8.40 -4.08 18.65
N VAL A 368 -8.96 -4.12 19.86
CA VAL A 368 -8.17 -4.23 21.11
C VAL A 368 -7.79 -5.67 21.38
N VAL A 369 -8.78 -6.58 21.37
CA VAL A 369 -8.56 -8.02 21.58
C VAL A 369 -8.08 -8.71 20.28
N GLY A 370 -8.41 -8.14 19.12
CA GLY A 370 -7.95 -8.65 17.82
C GLY A 370 -8.79 -9.79 17.22
N VAL A 371 -10.02 -9.98 17.70
CA VAL A 371 -10.96 -11.00 17.18
C VAL A 371 -11.41 -10.61 15.76
N ARG A 372 -11.23 -11.51 14.78
CA ARG A 372 -11.69 -11.31 13.39
C ARG A 372 -12.79 -12.33 13.04
N PRO A 373 -14.07 -12.01 13.22
CA PRO A 373 -15.16 -13.00 13.17
C PRO A 373 -15.29 -13.77 11.85
N TYR A 374 -15.02 -13.11 10.72
CA TYR A 374 -15.13 -13.71 9.39
C TYR A 374 -13.77 -14.09 8.78
N SER A 375 -12.73 -14.21 9.60
CA SER A 375 -11.40 -14.64 9.15
C SER A 375 -11.06 -16.03 9.67
N VAL A 376 -10.58 -16.88 8.77
CA VAL A 376 -10.04 -18.22 9.09
C VAL A 376 -8.83 -18.14 10.05
N ARG A 377 -8.23 -16.96 10.22
CA ARG A 377 -7.05 -16.73 11.05
C ARG A 377 -7.34 -16.63 12.55
N THR A 378 -8.60 -16.49 12.97
CA THR A 378 -8.96 -16.38 14.39
C THR A 378 -8.96 -17.76 15.04
N LYS A 379 -7.93 -18.06 15.85
CA LYS A 379 -7.85 -19.32 16.59
C LYS A 379 -8.63 -19.22 17.90
N VAL A 380 -9.78 -19.91 17.96
CA VAL A 380 -10.69 -19.90 19.12
C VAL A 380 -10.05 -20.43 20.41
N THR A 381 -9.05 -21.30 20.30
CA THR A 381 -8.32 -21.90 21.42
C THR A 381 -7.41 -20.92 22.16
N GLU A 382 -7.01 -19.82 21.52
CA GLU A 382 -6.14 -18.79 22.12
C GLU A 382 -6.96 -17.65 22.76
N LEU A 383 -8.30 -17.69 22.66
CA LEU A 383 -9.19 -16.65 23.19
C LEU A 383 -9.65 -16.94 24.62
N ASP A 384 -9.73 -15.88 25.43
CA ASP A 384 -10.35 -15.92 26.75
C ASP A 384 -11.86 -16.27 26.67
N PRO A 385 -12.49 -16.65 27.81
CA PRO A 385 -13.91 -17.04 27.81
C PRO A 385 -14.87 -15.95 27.33
N VAL A 386 -14.55 -14.67 27.54
CA VAL A 386 -15.41 -13.53 27.16
C VAL A 386 -15.30 -13.27 25.66
N ALA A 387 -14.09 -13.22 25.14
CA ALA A 387 -13.78 -13.07 23.72
C ALA A 387 -14.37 -14.22 22.90
N ARG A 388 -14.42 -15.44 23.45
CA ARG A 388 -15.10 -16.58 22.81
C ARG A 388 -16.61 -16.38 22.71
N ARG A 389 -17.26 -15.87 23.76
CA ARG A 389 -18.69 -15.50 23.73
C ARG A 389 -18.96 -14.39 22.73
N ALA A 390 -18.10 -13.36 22.69
CA ALA A 390 -18.20 -12.28 21.72
C ALA A 390 -18.05 -12.78 20.28
N LEU A 391 -17.07 -13.66 20.01
CA LEU A 391 -16.88 -14.27 18.70
C LEU A 391 -18.10 -15.07 18.25
N ALA A 392 -18.67 -15.91 19.13
CA ALA A 392 -19.87 -16.67 18.83
C ALA A 392 -21.04 -15.75 18.46
N TRP A 393 -21.29 -14.71 19.27
CA TRP A 393 -22.32 -13.71 18.97
C TRP A 393 -22.11 -13.01 17.63
N PHE A 394 -20.87 -12.61 17.29
CA PHE A 394 -20.58 -11.99 16.00
C PHE A 394 -20.87 -12.90 14.81
N VAL A 395 -20.53 -14.18 14.92
CA VAL A 395 -20.73 -15.15 13.83
C VAL A 395 -22.21 -15.50 13.68
N ASP A 396 -22.91 -15.67 14.80
CA ASP A 396 -24.28 -16.18 14.80
C ASP A 396 -25.34 -15.10 14.54
N GLN A 397 -25.13 -13.87 15.05
CA GLN A 397 -26.18 -12.86 15.10
C GLN A 397 -25.86 -11.55 14.37
N VAL A 398 -24.59 -11.32 14.02
CA VAL A 398 -24.18 -10.06 13.39
C VAL A 398 -23.75 -10.34 11.95
N PRO A 399 -24.43 -9.80 10.93
CA PRO A 399 -23.93 -9.85 9.56
C PRO A 399 -22.68 -8.97 9.40
N GLU A 400 -21.75 -9.36 8.52
CA GLU A 400 -20.49 -8.63 8.28
C GLU A 400 -20.71 -7.15 7.95
N ARG A 401 -21.71 -6.85 7.10
CA ARG A 401 -22.08 -5.46 6.75
C ARG A 401 -22.54 -4.67 7.97
N THR A 402 -23.28 -5.29 8.88
CA THR A 402 -23.77 -4.65 10.11
C THR A 402 -22.62 -4.34 11.05
N LEU A 403 -21.67 -5.27 11.21
CA LEU A 403 -20.45 -5.02 11.98
C LEU A 403 -19.67 -3.80 11.44
N HIS A 404 -19.46 -3.74 10.12
CA HIS A 404 -18.77 -2.60 9.49
C HIS A 404 -19.52 -1.28 9.70
N ASN A 405 -20.85 -1.29 9.67
CA ASN A 405 -21.66 -0.09 9.97
C ASN A 405 -21.52 0.34 11.43
N TRP A 406 -21.55 -0.60 12.38
CA TRP A 406 -21.36 -0.31 13.79
C TRP A 406 -19.97 0.23 14.10
N GLN A 407 -18.93 -0.30 13.46
CA GLN A 407 -17.57 0.23 13.56
C GLN A 407 -17.46 1.65 13.01
N ALA A 408 -18.09 1.92 11.86
CA ALA A 408 -18.08 3.26 11.26
C ALA A 408 -18.82 4.28 12.14
N ALA A 409 -19.95 3.90 12.73
CA ALA A 409 -20.71 4.74 13.66
C ALA A 409 -19.94 4.95 14.97
N ALA A 410 -19.39 3.89 15.56
CA ALA A 410 -18.61 3.98 16.79
C ALA A 410 -17.36 4.87 16.63
N ALA A 411 -16.66 4.77 15.49
CA ALA A 411 -15.51 5.61 15.20
C ALA A 411 -15.87 7.12 15.15
N LYS A 412 -17.09 7.48 14.71
CA LYS A 412 -17.56 8.88 14.77
C LYS A 412 -17.79 9.35 16.21
N ILE A 413 -18.29 8.48 17.09
CA ILE A 413 -18.48 8.78 18.51
C ILE A 413 -17.10 9.01 19.18
N VAL A 414 -16.17 8.08 18.98
CA VAL A 414 -14.77 8.21 19.45
C VAL A 414 -14.15 9.52 18.93
N ALA A 415 -14.34 9.83 17.65
CA ALA A 415 -13.81 11.05 17.05
C ALA A 415 -14.38 12.32 17.69
N ALA A 416 -15.69 12.34 17.98
CA ALA A 416 -16.33 13.47 18.66
C ALA A 416 -15.76 13.65 20.08
N GLU A 417 -15.54 12.56 20.83
CA GLU A 417 -14.95 12.61 22.16
C GLU A 417 -13.48 13.09 22.14
N LEU A 418 -12.66 12.60 21.21
CA LEU A 418 -11.26 13.03 21.08
C LEU A 418 -11.13 14.52 20.74
N ARG A 419 -12.15 15.10 20.12
CA ARG A 419 -12.20 16.51 19.72
C ARG A 419 -12.81 17.40 20.79
N ALA A 420 -13.61 16.83 21.70
CA ALA A 420 -14.17 17.57 22.82
C ALA A 420 -13.02 18.12 23.68
N PRO A 421 -13.05 19.40 24.07
CA PRO A 421 -12.07 19.93 25.00
C PRO A 421 -12.14 19.09 26.27
N VAL A 422 -10.99 18.60 26.73
CA VAL A 422 -10.88 17.86 27.99
C VAL A 422 -11.31 18.82 29.09
N SER A 423 -12.55 18.68 29.56
CA SER A 423 -12.99 19.35 30.78
C SER A 423 -12.08 18.84 31.90
N PRO A 424 -11.38 19.72 32.64
CA PRO A 424 -10.58 19.28 33.77
C PRO A 424 -11.52 18.63 34.78
N SER A 425 -11.28 17.35 35.07
CA SER A 425 -11.87 16.60 36.17
C SER A 425 -11.26 17.03 37.50
#